data_AF-A0A968D5J4-F1
#
_entry.id   AF-A0A968D5J4-F1
#
_cell.length_a   1.000
_cell.length_b   1.000
_cell.length_c   1.000
_cell.angle_alpha   90.00
_cell.angle_beta   90.00
_cell.angle_gamma   90.00
#
_symmetry.space_group_name_H-M   'P 1'
#
loop_
_entity.id
_entity.type
_entity.pdbx_description
1 polymer ?
#
loop_
_entity_poly.entity_id
_entity_poly.type
_entity_poly.pdbx_seq_one_letter_code
_entity_poly.pdbx_strand_id
1 'polypeptide(L)'
;TWAVAAVAARFVLGLSWSLAVLLGAILIVTGPTVIGPLLRQIRPTGKVGAILKWEGILIDPIGAVLAVLIFEAILVGEFDQATSVVITGVLETLIIGVVLSLVGAGAMIIFLRRYWIPDYLQNSVSLLVALCLFALSNVLHPEAGLVTVTLMGVFLANQKWVSIKHIVEFKENLQVLLIGGLFILLASRLDIQGILDSGWRGLLFLAILIFIGRPLAVFASTLGST
;
A
#
# COMPACT_ATOMS: atom_id res chain seq x y z
N THR A 1 -10.55 8.30 7.74
CA THR A 1 -11.17 6.97 7.53
C THR A 1 -10.82 5.99 8.65
N TRP A 2 -9.54 5.87 9.05
CA TRP A 2 -9.08 4.95 10.09
C TRP A 2 -9.88 4.97 11.40
N ALA A 3 -9.97 6.14 12.04
CA ALA A 3 -10.69 6.29 13.32
C ALA A 3 -12.17 5.92 13.19
N VAL A 4 -12.82 6.31 12.09
CA VAL A 4 -14.23 5.95 11.82
C VAL A 4 -14.37 4.44 11.67
N ALA A 5 -13.44 3.79 10.96
CA ALA A 5 -13.43 2.34 10.81
C ALA A 5 -13.25 1.61 12.14
N ALA A 6 -12.30 2.07 12.98
CA ALA A 6 -12.07 1.47 14.29
C ALA A 6 -13.28 1.64 15.24
N VAL A 7 -13.86 2.84 15.30
CA VAL A 7 -15.05 3.09 16.12
C VAL A 7 -16.25 2.27 15.63
N ALA A 8 -16.49 2.24 14.32
CA ALA A 8 -17.56 1.44 13.74
C ALA A 8 -17.34 -0.06 14.00
N ALA A 9 -16.11 -0.55 13.91
CA ALA A 9 -15.76 -1.94 14.19
C ALA A 9 -16.03 -2.32 15.65
N ARG A 10 -15.72 -1.43 16.60
CA ARG A 10 -16.01 -1.64 18.02
C ARG A 10 -17.50 -1.70 18.30
N PHE A 11 -18.27 -0.73 17.82
CA PHE A 11 -19.68 -0.59 18.19
C PHE A 11 -20.64 -1.45 17.36
N VAL A 12 -20.32 -1.71 16.09
CA VAL A 12 -21.19 -2.48 15.17
C VAL A 12 -20.85 -3.96 15.19
N LEU A 13 -19.57 -4.31 15.14
CA LEU A 13 -19.11 -5.69 15.08
C LEU A 13 -18.78 -6.27 16.47
N GLY A 14 -18.73 -5.44 17.51
CA GLY A 14 -18.45 -5.89 18.88
C GLY A 14 -17.00 -6.29 19.14
N LEU A 15 -16.08 -5.96 18.23
CA LEU A 15 -14.66 -6.31 18.33
C LEU A 15 -14.00 -5.63 19.53
N SER A 16 -12.92 -6.22 20.08
CA SER A 16 -12.09 -5.54 21.08
C SER A 16 -11.45 -4.29 20.48
N TRP A 17 -11.05 -3.32 21.31
CA TRP A 17 -10.38 -2.10 20.82
C TRP A 17 -9.14 -2.41 19.98
N SER A 18 -8.33 -3.38 20.42
CA SER A 18 -7.16 -3.88 19.70
C SER A 18 -7.50 -4.33 18.28
N LEU A 19 -8.48 -5.24 18.15
CA LEU A 19 -8.90 -5.77 16.84
C LEU A 19 -9.59 -4.72 15.98
N ALA A 20 -10.34 -3.81 16.59
CA ALA A 20 -11.01 -2.72 15.90
C ALA A 20 -10.01 -1.72 15.28
N VAL A 21 -8.96 -1.36 16.03
CA VAL A 21 -7.88 -0.48 15.57
C VAL A 21 -7.08 -1.15 14.45
N LEU A 22 -6.78 -2.43 14.58
CA LEU A 22 -6.14 -3.25 13.54
C LEU A 22 -6.99 -3.32 12.27
N LEU A 23 -8.28 -3.64 12.40
CA LEU A 23 -9.21 -3.70 11.26
C LEU A 23 -9.28 -2.33 10.56
N GLY A 24 -9.33 -1.25 11.33
CA GLY A 24 -9.25 0.09 10.77
C GLY A 24 -7.98 0.29 9.95
N ALA A 25 -6.82 -0.16 10.46
CA ALA A 25 -5.52 0.05 9.81
C ALA A 25 -5.45 -0.69 8.47
N ILE A 26 -6.00 -1.91 8.41
CA ILE A 26 -6.13 -2.67 7.17
C ILE A 26 -7.04 -1.92 6.17
N LEU A 27 -8.14 -1.33 6.65
CA LEU A 27 -9.15 -0.66 5.80
C LEU A 27 -8.81 0.79 5.43
N ILE A 28 -7.71 1.36 5.95
CA ILE A 28 -7.28 2.71 5.56
C ILE A 28 -6.77 2.72 4.11
N VAL A 29 -6.18 1.61 3.67
CA VAL A 29 -5.51 1.49 2.39
C VAL A 29 -6.53 1.56 1.26
N THR A 30 -6.33 2.53 0.38
CA THR A 30 -6.92 2.46 -0.96
C THR A 30 -5.85 2.00 -1.93
N GLY A 31 -5.89 0.72 -2.30
CA GLY A 31 -4.88 0.14 -3.17
C GLY A 31 -4.87 0.81 -4.56
N PRO A 32 -3.69 1.11 -5.12
CA PRO A 32 -3.56 1.60 -6.49
C PRO A 32 -3.99 0.53 -7.52
N THR A 33 -4.13 -0.72 -7.06
CA THR A 33 -4.64 -1.87 -7.79
C THR A 33 -6.11 -1.72 -8.20
N VAL A 34 -6.93 -1.06 -7.37
CA VAL A 34 -8.37 -0.81 -7.65
C VAL A 34 -8.58 0.57 -8.23
N ILE A 35 -7.89 1.59 -7.70
CA ILE A 35 -8.01 2.97 -8.18
C ILE A 35 -7.46 3.10 -9.61
N GLY A 36 -6.34 2.45 -9.92
CA GLY A 36 -5.68 2.57 -11.23
C GLY A 36 -6.58 2.23 -12.42
N PRO A 37 -7.22 1.04 -12.46
CA PRO A 37 -8.19 0.69 -13.50
C PRO A 37 -9.38 1.65 -13.57
N LEU A 38 -9.94 2.05 -12.41
CA LEU A 38 -11.07 2.98 -12.35
C LEU A 38 -10.71 4.36 -12.93
N LEU A 39 -9.52 4.89 -12.63
CA LEU A 39 -9.04 6.15 -13.20
C LEU A 39 -8.85 6.07 -14.72
N ARG A 40 -8.44 4.91 -15.25
CA ARG A 40 -8.32 4.68 -16.71
C ARG A 40 -9.68 4.68 -17.41
N GLN A 41 -10.74 4.23 -16.72
CA GLN A 41 -12.10 4.19 -17.25
C GLN A 41 -12.82 5.55 -17.12
N ILE A 42 -12.75 6.20 -15.96
CA ILE A 42 -13.45 7.46 -15.68
C ILE A 42 -12.74 8.65 -16.33
N ARG A 43 -11.42 8.60 -16.52
CA ARG A 43 -10.58 9.66 -17.12
C ARG A 43 -10.88 11.05 -16.52
N PRO A 44 -10.71 11.24 -15.20
CA PRO A 44 -11.01 12.51 -14.55
C PRO A 44 -10.19 13.66 -15.16
N THR A 45 -10.83 14.82 -15.32
CA THR A 45 -10.21 16.01 -15.87
C THR A 45 -9.31 16.72 -14.85
N GLY A 46 -8.23 17.34 -15.34
CA GLY A 46 -7.33 18.15 -14.51
C GLY A 46 -6.45 17.35 -13.55
N LYS A 47 -6.13 17.95 -12.39
CA LYS A 47 -5.15 17.43 -11.43
C LYS A 47 -5.67 16.28 -10.56
N VAL A 48 -7.00 16.07 -10.52
CA VAL A 48 -7.66 15.11 -9.63
C VAL A 48 -7.19 13.68 -9.89
N GLY A 49 -7.06 13.28 -11.16
CA GLY A 49 -6.57 11.95 -11.51
C GLY A 49 -5.14 11.67 -11.05
N ALA A 50 -4.26 12.67 -11.13
CA ALA A 50 -2.89 12.54 -10.64
C ALA A 50 -2.85 12.47 -9.10
N ILE A 51 -3.63 13.31 -8.41
CA ILE A 51 -3.72 13.31 -6.95
C ILE A 51 -4.21 11.95 -6.43
N LEU A 52 -5.32 11.44 -6.96
CA LEU A 52 -5.87 10.14 -6.56
C LEU A 52 -4.90 8.98 -6.84
N LYS A 53 -4.16 9.05 -7.95
CA LYS A 53 -3.13 8.06 -8.26
C LYS A 53 -1.99 8.11 -7.23
N TRP A 54 -1.52 9.30 -6.88
CA TRP A 54 -0.45 9.47 -5.89
C TRP A 54 -0.89 9.08 -4.47
N GLU A 55 -2.11 9.43 -4.08
CA GLU A 55 -2.70 9.03 -2.81
C GLU A 55 -2.73 7.51 -2.70
N GLY A 56 -3.25 6.81 -3.73
CA GLY A 56 -3.30 5.35 -3.75
C GLY A 56 -1.92 4.70 -3.70
N ILE A 57 -0.93 5.22 -4.43
CA ILE A 57 0.44 4.66 -4.43
C ILE A 57 1.13 4.85 -3.08
N LEU A 58 0.94 5.99 -2.42
CA LEU A 58 1.60 6.29 -1.14
C LEU A 58 0.93 5.60 0.04
N ILE A 59 -0.40 5.55 0.08
CA ILE A 59 -1.13 5.00 1.22
C ILE A 59 -1.01 3.47 1.33
N ASP A 60 -0.67 2.79 0.24
CA ASP A 60 -0.49 1.33 0.18
C ASP A 60 0.65 0.82 1.09
N PRO A 61 1.92 1.24 0.90
CA PRO A 61 2.99 0.93 1.85
C PRO A 61 2.71 1.41 3.27
N ILE A 62 2.19 2.63 3.41
CA ILE A 62 1.98 3.23 4.72
C ILE A 62 0.96 2.40 5.52
N GLY A 63 -0.17 2.02 4.92
CA GLY A 63 -1.18 1.25 5.62
C GLY A 63 -0.77 -0.20 5.87
N ALA A 64 0.02 -0.82 4.98
CA ALA A 64 0.59 -2.14 5.24
C ALA A 64 1.51 -2.14 6.47
N VAL A 65 2.46 -1.19 6.52
CA VAL A 65 3.38 -1.02 7.66
C VAL A 65 2.60 -0.72 8.94
N LEU A 66 1.63 0.19 8.90
CA LEU A 66 0.80 0.51 10.06
C LEU A 66 0.02 -0.70 10.58
N ALA A 67 -0.58 -1.50 9.69
CA ALA A 67 -1.34 -2.69 10.07
C ALA A 67 -0.47 -3.72 10.78
N VAL A 68 0.74 -3.98 10.28
CA VAL A 68 1.67 -4.93 10.89
C VAL A 68 2.20 -4.43 12.23
N LEU A 69 2.56 -3.15 12.33
CA LEU A 69 3.02 -2.58 13.61
C LEU A 69 1.94 -2.60 14.68
N ILE A 70 0.69 -2.31 14.31
CA ILE A 70 -0.44 -2.45 15.24
C ILE A 70 -0.63 -3.91 15.63
N PHE A 71 -0.52 -4.86 14.70
CA PHE A 71 -0.60 -6.28 15.00
C PHE A 71 0.51 -6.74 15.95
N GLU A 72 1.74 -6.30 15.74
CA GLU A 72 2.89 -6.59 16.60
C GLU A 72 2.70 -5.99 18.00
N ALA A 73 2.25 -4.73 18.09
CA ALA A 73 1.93 -4.10 19.37
C ALA A 73 0.84 -4.86 20.15
N ILE A 74 -0.14 -5.45 19.45
CA ILE A 74 -1.19 -6.28 20.07
C ILE A 74 -0.60 -7.59 20.60
N LEU A 75 0.35 -8.21 19.91
CA LEU A 75 0.99 -9.46 20.33
C LEU A 75 1.90 -9.27 21.55
N VAL A 76 2.61 -8.15 21.64
CA VAL A 76 3.52 -7.84 22.76
C VAL A 76 2.75 -7.50 24.05
N GLY A 77 1.49 -7.08 23.95
CA GLY A 77 0.60 -6.92 25.11
C GLY A 77 0.88 -5.70 26.02
N GLU A 78 1.90 -4.89 25.71
CA GLU A 78 2.28 -3.71 26.49
C GLU A 78 1.86 -2.41 25.80
N PHE A 79 0.62 -1.96 26.03
CA PHE A 79 0.10 -0.70 25.48
C PHE A 79 0.86 0.55 25.95
N ASP A 80 1.51 0.50 27.12
CA ASP A 80 2.27 1.63 27.68
C ASP A 80 3.57 1.91 26.91
N GLN A 81 4.17 0.89 26.28
CA GLN A 81 5.32 1.05 25.39
C GLN A 81 4.95 1.00 23.90
N ALA A 82 3.73 0.57 23.58
CA ALA A 82 3.26 0.38 22.20
C ALA A 82 3.43 1.62 21.31
N THR A 83 3.24 2.83 21.84
CA THR A 83 3.40 4.05 21.01
C THR A 83 4.85 4.28 20.64
N SER A 84 5.79 4.04 21.55
CA SER A 84 7.23 4.17 21.28
C SER A 84 7.70 3.11 20.27
N VAL A 85 7.27 1.86 20.45
CA VAL A 85 7.61 0.73 19.56
C VAL A 85 7.05 0.94 18.15
N VAL A 86 5.81 1.42 18.02
CA VAL A 86 5.22 1.72 16.71
C VAL A 86 5.99 2.85 16.02
N ILE A 87 6.33 3.93 16.74
CA ILE A 87 7.06 5.06 16.15
C ILE A 87 8.47 4.62 15.70
N THR A 88 9.20 3.90 16.54
CA THR A 88 10.55 3.43 16.19
C THR A 88 10.50 2.45 15.03
N GLY A 89 9.54 1.51 15.03
CA GLY A 89 9.35 0.55 13.93
C GLY A 89 9.02 1.23 12.59
N VAL A 90 8.13 2.24 12.58
CA VAL A 90 7.87 3.04 11.37
C VAL A 90 9.14 3.72 10.89
N LEU A 91 9.88 4.33 11.81
CA LEU A 91 11.07 5.11 11.48
C LEU A 91 12.18 4.21 10.89
N GLU A 92 12.43 3.06 11.50
CA GLU A 92 13.39 2.07 11.01
C GLU A 92 12.99 1.53 9.64
N THR A 93 11.73 1.13 9.47
CA THR A 93 11.17 0.66 8.20
C THR A 93 11.36 1.71 7.10
N LEU A 94 11.10 2.99 7.41
CA LEU A 94 11.24 4.08 6.47
C LEU A 94 12.71 4.35 6.11
N ILE A 95 13.60 4.38 7.11
CA ILE A 95 15.03 4.63 6.90
C ILE A 95 15.63 3.53 6.01
N ILE A 96 15.40 2.26 6.37
CA ILE A 96 15.87 1.10 5.60
C ILE A 96 15.29 1.17 4.18
N GLY A 97 13.99 1.45 4.07
CA GLY A 97 13.30 1.56 2.80
C GLY A 97 13.87 2.64 1.87
N VAL A 98 14.13 3.84 2.41
CA VAL A 98 14.70 4.96 1.65
C VAL A 98 16.16 4.68 1.25
N VAL A 99 16.98 4.17 2.16
CA VAL A 99 18.40 3.91 1.88
C VAL A 99 18.56 2.84 0.81
N LEU A 100 17.90 1.69 0.97
CA LEU A 100 18.00 0.59 0.00
C LEU A 100 17.37 0.94 -1.34
N SER A 101 16.28 1.72 -1.36
CA SER A 101 15.67 2.16 -2.61
C SER A 101 16.54 3.14 -3.40
N LEU A 102 17.24 4.06 -2.73
CA LEU A 102 18.19 4.97 -3.38
C LEU A 102 19.38 4.20 -3.97
N VAL A 103 19.94 3.26 -3.21
CA VAL A 103 21.05 2.40 -3.68
C VAL A 103 20.60 1.55 -4.86
N GLY A 104 19.43 0.92 -4.74
CA GLY A 104 18.83 0.08 -5.79
C GLY A 104 18.51 0.83 -7.07
N ALA A 105 17.82 1.96 -6.95
CA ALA A 105 17.49 2.82 -8.09
C ALA A 105 18.76 3.39 -8.73
N GLY A 106 19.71 3.85 -7.93
CA GLY A 106 21.00 4.35 -8.40
C GLY A 106 21.79 3.31 -9.18
N ALA A 107 21.90 2.08 -8.65
CA ALA A 107 22.55 0.97 -9.33
C ALA A 107 21.87 0.65 -10.67
N MET A 108 20.54 0.58 -10.68
CA MET A 108 19.78 0.31 -11.91
C MET A 108 19.99 1.41 -12.96
N ILE A 109 19.96 2.68 -12.56
CA ILE A 109 20.24 3.81 -13.45
C ILE A 109 21.64 3.70 -14.05
N ILE A 110 22.66 3.35 -13.23
CA ILE A 110 24.03 3.18 -13.72
C ILE A 110 24.12 2.03 -14.73
N PHE A 111 23.50 0.89 -14.43
CA PHE A 111 23.54 -0.29 -15.30
C PHE A 111 22.88 -0.01 -16.64
N LEU A 112 21.74 0.70 -16.65
CA LEU A 112 21.06 1.08 -17.88
C LEU A 112 21.82 2.17 -18.64
N ARG A 113 22.35 3.19 -17.96
CA ARG A 113 23.09 4.31 -18.58
C ARG A 113 24.41 3.85 -19.22
N ARG A 114 25.08 2.86 -18.61
CA ARG A 114 26.35 2.32 -19.12
C ARG A 114 26.17 1.15 -20.10
N TYR A 115 24.94 0.81 -20.49
CA TYR A 115 24.64 -0.33 -21.36
C TYR A 115 25.22 -1.67 -20.84
N TRP A 116 25.31 -1.83 -19.51
CA TRP A 116 25.75 -3.09 -18.90
C TRP A 116 24.69 -4.19 -19.00
N ILE A 117 23.42 -3.79 -19.19
CA ILE A 117 22.30 -4.70 -19.37
C ILE A 117 21.83 -4.60 -20.84
N PRO A 118 21.84 -5.70 -21.60
CA PRO A 118 21.23 -5.76 -22.92
C PRO A 118 19.74 -5.44 -22.88
N ASP A 119 19.21 -4.77 -23.92
CA ASP A 119 17.84 -4.28 -23.97
C ASP A 119 16.76 -5.36 -23.69
N TYR A 120 16.98 -6.58 -24.19
CA TYR A 120 16.05 -7.70 -23.98
C TYR A 120 16.03 -8.23 -22.53
N LEU A 121 17.08 -7.97 -21.74
CA LEU A 121 17.17 -8.37 -20.32
C LEU A 121 16.72 -7.28 -19.36
N GLN A 122 16.50 -6.05 -19.81
CA GLN A 122 16.16 -4.92 -18.93
C GLN A 122 14.96 -5.22 -18.03
N ASN A 123 13.91 -5.81 -18.59
CA ASN A 123 12.70 -6.18 -17.86
C ASN A 123 12.98 -7.23 -16.77
N SER A 124 13.63 -8.34 -17.13
CA SER A 124 13.97 -9.41 -16.19
C SER A 124 14.93 -8.95 -15.09
N VAL A 125 15.96 -8.16 -15.44
CA VAL A 125 16.90 -7.62 -14.45
C VAL A 125 16.22 -6.60 -13.54
N SER A 126 15.35 -5.75 -14.07
CA SER A 126 14.59 -4.79 -13.24
C SER A 126 13.73 -5.50 -12.20
N LEU A 127 13.06 -6.58 -12.59
CA LEU A 127 12.25 -7.41 -11.71
C LEU A 127 13.12 -8.14 -10.68
N LEU A 128 14.25 -8.71 -11.11
CA LEU A 128 15.21 -9.35 -10.21
C LEU A 128 15.71 -8.38 -9.14
N VAL A 129 16.13 -7.18 -9.54
CA VAL A 129 16.61 -6.14 -8.60
C VAL A 129 15.49 -5.74 -7.64
N ALA A 130 14.26 -5.55 -8.13
CA ALA A 130 13.11 -5.24 -7.28
C ALA A 130 12.86 -6.35 -6.24
N LEU A 131 12.86 -7.62 -6.66
CA LEU A 131 12.64 -8.77 -5.77
C LEU A 131 13.80 -8.96 -4.78
N CYS A 132 15.04 -8.78 -5.23
CA CYS A 132 16.21 -8.86 -4.35
C CYS A 132 16.19 -7.76 -3.28
N LEU A 133 15.87 -6.51 -3.65
CA LEU A 133 15.77 -5.41 -2.70
C LEU A 133 14.58 -5.60 -1.75
N PHE A 134 13.45 -6.10 -2.24
CA PHE A 134 12.31 -6.49 -1.41
C PHE A 134 12.74 -7.51 -0.35
N ALA A 135 13.34 -8.62 -0.78
CA ALA A 135 13.75 -9.68 0.12
C ALA A 135 14.81 -9.19 1.12
N LEU A 136 15.83 -8.46 0.64
CA LEU A 136 16.90 -7.94 1.49
C LEU A 136 16.38 -6.97 2.56
N SER A 137 15.54 -6.01 2.16
CA SER A 137 14.96 -5.08 3.13
C SER A 137 14.04 -5.78 4.12
N ASN A 138 13.27 -6.78 3.69
CA ASN A 138 12.39 -7.55 4.57
C ASN A 138 13.15 -8.45 5.56
N VAL A 139 14.39 -8.85 5.23
CA VAL A 139 15.30 -9.53 6.17
C VAL A 139 15.84 -8.57 7.22
N LEU A 140 16.11 -7.31 6.85
CA LEU A 140 16.59 -6.29 7.79
C LEU A 140 15.49 -5.82 8.75
N HIS A 141 14.30 -5.55 8.22
CA HIS A 141 13.13 -5.20 9.00
C HIS A 141 11.87 -5.67 8.29
N PRO A 142 10.95 -6.39 8.97
CA PRO A 142 9.69 -6.80 8.38
C PRO A 142 8.93 -5.62 7.75
N GLU A 143 8.29 -5.85 6.60
CA GLU A 143 7.51 -4.87 5.83
C GLU A 143 8.30 -3.73 5.16
N ALA A 144 9.60 -3.58 5.44
CA ALA A 144 10.45 -2.63 4.73
C ALA A 144 10.57 -2.97 3.23
N GLY A 145 10.33 -4.23 2.86
CA GLY A 145 10.21 -4.73 1.49
C GLY A 145 9.35 -3.85 0.59
N LEU A 146 8.11 -3.64 1.00
CA LEU A 146 7.10 -3.00 0.17
C LEU A 146 7.40 -1.50 0.00
N VAL A 147 7.89 -0.85 1.07
CA VAL A 147 8.36 0.54 1.05
C VAL A 147 9.56 0.68 0.11
N THR A 148 10.56 -0.22 0.22
CA THR A 148 11.79 -0.18 -0.58
C THR A 148 11.49 -0.23 -2.08
N VAL A 149 10.70 -1.21 -2.52
CA VAL A 149 10.40 -1.36 -3.96
C VAL A 149 9.52 -0.22 -4.47
N THR A 150 8.57 0.26 -3.66
CA THR A 150 7.71 1.38 -4.04
C THR A 150 8.53 2.65 -4.26
N LEU A 151 9.42 2.99 -3.31
CA LEU A 151 10.31 4.14 -3.44
C LEU A 151 11.30 3.98 -4.59
N MET A 152 11.84 2.77 -4.81
CA MET A 152 12.71 2.50 -5.95
C MET A 152 11.99 2.80 -7.27
N GLY A 153 10.74 2.34 -7.40
CA GLY A 153 9.89 2.62 -8.55
C GLY A 153 9.64 4.12 -8.75
N VAL A 154 9.37 4.86 -7.66
CA VAL A 154 9.21 6.33 -7.69
C VAL A 154 10.49 7.02 -8.16
N PHE A 155 11.65 6.63 -7.64
CA PHE A 155 12.93 7.21 -8.07
C PHE A 155 13.26 6.91 -9.53
N LEU A 156 13.05 5.67 -9.98
CA LEU A 156 13.25 5.27 -11.38
C LEU A 156 12.29 5.96 -12.35
N ALA A 157 11.06 6.24 -11.91
CA ALA A 157 10.06 6.95 -12.72
C ALA A 157 10.31 8.46 -12.82
N ASN A 158 10.95 9.06 -11.81
CA ASN A 158 11.16 10.51 -11.75
C ASN A 158 12.54 10.96 -12.27
N GLN A 159 13.47 10.05 -12.53
CA GLN A 159 14.76 10.38 -13.13
C GLN A 159 14.66 10.70 -14.63
N LYS A 160 15.59 11.52 -15.15
CA LYS A 160 15.61 11.98 -16.56
C LYS A 160 16.79 11.45 -17.37
N TRP A 161 17.63 10.60 -16.77
CA TRP A 161 18.89 10.15 -17.37
C TRP A 161 18.72 8.96 -18.32
N VAL A 162 17.74 8.10 -18.07
CA VAL A 162 17.51 6.88 -18.86
C VAL A 162 16.02 6.66 -19.12
N SER A 163 15.68 6.15 -20.31
CA SER A 163 14.31 5.73 -20.60
C SER A 163 13.99 4.41 -19.91
N ILE A 164 12.92 4.38 -19.13
CA ILE A 164 12.41 3.16 -18.46
C ILE A 164 11.11 2.65 -19.10
N LYS A 165 10.78 3.08 -20.32
CA LYS A 165 9.49 2.80 -20.97
C LYS A 165 9.17 1.31 -21.04
N HIS A 166 10.14 0.50 -21.46
CA HIS A 166 9.98 -0.96 -21.55
C HIS A 166 9.72 -1.62 -20.19
N ILE A 167 10.38 -1.13 -19.13
CA ILE A 167 10.18 -1.61 -17.76
C ILE A 167 8.76 -1.30 -17.28
N VAL A 168 8.27 -0.09 -17.56
CA VAL A 168 6.91 0.33 -17.19
C VAL A 168 5.86 -0.51 -17.93
N GLU A 169 6.00 -0.69 -19.24
CA GLU A 169 5.07 -1.51 -20.05
C GLU A 169 5.04 -2.97 -19.56
N PHE A 170 6.21 -3.56 -19.29
CA PHE A 170 6.31 -4.90 -18.73
C PHE A 170 5.64 -5.01 -17.37
N LYS A 171 5.88 -4.05 -16.47
CA LYS A 171 5.25 -3.98 -15.15
C LYS A 171 3.73 -3.87 -15.26
N GLU A 172 3.20 -3.10 -16.21
CA GLU A 172 1.76 -3.00 -16.43
C GLU A 172 1.14 -4.34 -16.86
N ASN A 173 1.80 -5.06 -17.76
CA ASN A 173 1.35 -6.40 -18.18
C ASN A 173 1.37 -7.39 -17.00
N LEU A 174 2.44 -7.41 -16.20
CA LEU A 174 2.50 -8.22 -14.99
C LEU A 174 1.42 -7.85 -13.98
N GLN A 175 1.18 -6.55 -13.78
CA GLN A 175 0.20 -6.05 -12.83
C GLN A 175 -1.21 -6.56 -13.17
N VAL A 176 -1.59 -6.58 -14.45
CA VAL A 176 -2.91 -7.10 -14.87
C VAL A 176 -3.06 -8.58 -14.51
N LEU A 177 -2.04 -9.39 -14.81
CA LEU A 177 -2.05 -10.83 -14.48
C LEU A 177 -2.13 -11.06 -12.97
N LEU A 178 -1.28 -10.36 -12.20
CA LEU A 178 -1.19 -10.52 -10.75
C LEU A 178 -2.45 -10.06 -10.03
N ILE A 179 -3.05 -8.93 -10.44
CA ILE A 179 -4.31 -8.44 -9.87
C ILE A 179 -5.44 -9.43 -10.16
N GLY A 180 -5.53 -9.95 -11.39
CA GLY A 180 -6.51 -10.97 -11.74
C GLY A 180 -6.41 -12.20 -10.84
N GLY A 181 -5.20 -12.72 -10.65
CA GLY A 181 -4.95 -13.84 -9.74
C GLY A 181 -5.26 -13.52 -8.28
N LEU A 182 -4.87 -12.33 -7.79
CA LEU A 182 -5.13 -11.88 -6.43
C LEU A 182 -6.62 -11.85 -6.11
N PHE A 183 -7.45 -11.34 -7.01
CA PHE A 183 -8.91 -11.30 -6.79
C PHE A 183 -9.54 -12.69 -6.78
N ILE A 184 -9.06 -13.61 -7.63
CA ILE A 184 -9.51 -15.01 -7.61
C ILE A 184 -9.14 -15.68 -6.28
N LEU A 185 -7.90 -15.47 -5.80
CA LEU A 185 -7.44 -16.00 -4.52
C LEU A 185 -8.16 -15.37 -3.32
N LEU A 186 -8.49 -14.09 -3.40
CA LEU A 186 -9.28 -13.42 -2.37
C LEU A 186 -10.68 -14.01 -2.30
N ALA A 187 -11.34 -14.17 -3.45
CA ALA A 187 -12.66 -14.78 -3.54
C ALA A 187 -12.66 -16.23 -3.05
N SER A 188 -11.60 -17.01 -3.32
CA SER A 188 -11.50 -18.39 -2.84
C SER A 188 -11.23 -18.51 -1.34
N ARG A 189 -10.70 -17.46 -0.70
CA ARG A 189 -10.50 -17.39 0.76
C ARG A 189 -11.71 -16.85 1.52
N LEU A 190 -12.77 -16.41 0.84
CA LEU A 190 -13.98 -15.93 1.50
C LEU A 190 -14.73 -17.11 2.13
N ASP A 191 -14.89 -17.04 3.45
CA ASP A 191 -15.79 -17.92 4.17
C ASP A 191 -17.22 -17.39 4.11
N ILE A 192 -18.09 -18.13 3.43
CA ILE A 192 -19.50 -17.78 3.27
C ILE A 192 -20.21 -17.80 4.63
N GLN A 193 -19.81 -18.70 5.53
CA GLN A 193 -20.44 -18.81 6.86
C GLN A 193 -20.14 -17.56 7.70
N GLY A 194 -18.88 -17.12 7.78
CA GLY A 194 -18.52 -15.89 8.48
C GLY A 194 -19.20 -14.62 7.95
N ILE A 195 -19.50 -14.55 6.63
CA ILE A 195 -20.27 -13.45 6.04
C ILE A 195 -21.72 -13.50 6.50
N LEU A 196 -22.34 -14.68 6.47
CA LEU A 196 -23.72 -14.89 6.92
C LEU A 196 -23.87 -14.60 8.42
N ASP A 197 -22.90 -15.00 9.24
CA ASP A 197 -22.88 -14.75 10.68
C ASP A 197 -22.75 -13.26 11.02
N SER A 198 -22.01 -12.51 10.19
CA SER A 198 -21.94 -11.05 10.30
C SER A 198 -23.28 -10.37 9.99
N GLY A 199 -24.12 -11.01 9.17
CA GLY A 199 -25.49 -10.62 8.86
C GLY A 199 -25.65 -9.12 8.56
N TRP A 200 -26.65 -8.50 9.21
CA TRP A 200 -26.95 -7.07 9.04
C TRP A 200 -25.87 -6.14 9.61
N ARG A 201 -25.08 -6.60 10.59
CA ARG A 201 -24.00 -5.80 11.22
C ARG A 201 -22.87 -5.54 10.23
N GLY A 202 -22.51 -6.53 9.43
CA GLY A 202 -21.52 -6.36 8.35
C GLY A 202 -21.95 -5.33 7.31
N LEU A 203 -23.21 -5.39 6.87
CA LEU A 203 -23.78 -4.42 5.93
C LEU A 203 -23.82 -3.00 6.53
N LEU A 204 -24.23 -2.86 7.79
CA LEU A 204 -24.27 -1.57 8.47
C LEU A 204 -22.86 -0.99 8.66
N PHE A 205 -21.88 -1.82 9.00
CA PHE A 205 -20.48 -1.41 9.08
C PHE A 205 -19.97 -0.87 7.73
N LEU A 206 -20.25 -1.60 6.63
CA LEU A 206 -19.88 -1.17 5.28
C LEU A 206 -20.57 0.14 4.88
N ALA A 207 -21.86 0.28 5.19
CA ALA A 207 -22.60 1.52 4.95
C ALA A 207 -21.98 2.71 5.69
N ILE A 208 -21.60 2.55 6.96
CA ILE A 208 -20.91 3.60 7.74
C ILE A 208 -19.59 3.98 7.06
N LEU A 209 -18.78 3.02 6.61
CA LEU A 209 -17.52 3.32 5.96
C LEU A 209 -17.69 4.12 4.66
N ILE A 210 -18.68 3.76 3.85
CA ILE A 210 -18.94 4.40 2.55
C ILE A 210 -19.59 5.77 2.72
N PHE A 211 -20.65 5.89 3.52
CA PHE A 211 -21.43 7.12 3.63
C PHE A 211 -20.93 8.11 4.68
N ILE A 212 -20.14 7.65 5.66
CA ILE A 212 -19.63 8.51 6.74
C ILE A 212 -18.11 8.60 6.65
N GLY A 213 -17.43 7.45 6.62
CA GLY A 213 -15.97 7.38 6.67
C GLY A 213 -15.27 8.12 5.54
N ARG A 214 -15.71 7.89 4.29
CA ARG A 214 -15.13 8.54 3.09
C ARG A 214 -15.50 10.02 2.98
N PRO A 215 -16.79 10.43 3.06
CA PRO A 215 -17.15 11.83 2.96
C PRO A 215 -16.52 12.69 4.04
N LEU A 216 -16.46 12.24 5.30
CA LEU A 216 -15.80 13.02 6.35
C LEU A 216 -14.33 13.26 6.08
N ALA A 217 -13.61 12.26 5.55
CA ALA A 217 -12.21 12.42 5.20
C ALA A 217 -12.02 13.46 4.08
N VAL A 218 -12.90 13.45 3.08
CA VAL A 218 -12.89 14.43 1.98
C VAL A 218 -13.24 15.82 2.50
N PHE A 219 -14.35 15.97 3.24
CA PHE A 219 -14.75 17.25 3.83
C PHE A 219 -13.66 17.84 4.73
N ALA A 220 -13.04 17.02 5.59
CA ALA A 220 -11.94 17.45 6.43
C ALA A 220 -10.73 17.93 5.61
N SER A 221 -10.47 17.30 4.47
CA SER A 221 -9.36 17.68 3.58
C SER A 221 -9.66 18.90 2.71
N THR A 222 -10.93 19.21 2.47
CA THR A 222 -11.36 20.40 1.71
C THR A 222 -11.70 21.60 2.60
N LEU A 223 -11.69 21.45 3.93
CA LEU A 223 -11.82 22.58 4.86
C LEU A 223 -10.62 23.52 4.68
N GLY A 224 -10.85 24.66 4.03
CA GLY A 224 -9.82 25.65 3.73
C GLY A 224 -9.28 25.61 2.30
N SER A 225 -9.78 24.75 1.41
CA SER A 225 -9.55 24.91 -0.02
C SER A 225 -10.51 25.97 -0.58
N THR A 226 -10.03 27.21 -0.66
CA THR A 226 -10.67 28.30 -1.41
C THR A 226 -10.50 28.12 -2.90
#